data_AF-A0AAN3IRE7-F1
#
_entry.id   AF-A0AAN3IRE7-F1
#
_cell.length_a   1.000
_cell.length_b   1.000
_cell.length_c   1.000
_cell.angle_alpha   90.00
_cell.angle_beta   90.00
_cell.angle_gamma   90.00
#
_symmetry.space_group_name_H-M   'P 1'
#
loop_
_entity.id
_entity.type
_entity.pdbx_description
1 polymer ?
#
loop_
_entity_poly.entity_id
_entity_poly.type
_entity_poly.pdbx_seq_one_letter_code
_entity_poly.pdbx_strand_id
1 'polypeptide(L)' 'VTDEKHRDNAARVRKILTTLEDLQVFIDLGEYRAGQNAENDFAMNARPKLTNWLKQSVNEKMPMSETLKELERIVK' A
#
# COMPACT_ATOMS: atom_id res chain seq x y z
N VAL A 1 -21.94 1.43 7.28
CA VAL A 1 -21.37 1.03 5.98
C VAL A 1 -19.99 0.38 6.12
N THR A 2 -19.11 0.82 7.05
CA THR A 2 -17.81 0.15 7.29
C THR A 2 -17.54 -0.11 8.77
N ASP A 3 -16.85 -1.22 9.08
CA ASP A 3 -16.38 -1.53 10.44
C ASP A 3 -15.07 -0.79 10.77
N GLU A 4 -14.64 -0.86 12.03
CA GLU A 4 -13.43 -0.19 12.53
C GLU A 4 -12.16 -0.73 11.89
N LYS A 5 -12.05 -2.06 11.78
CA LYS A 5 -10.89 -2.73 11.18
C LYS A 5 -10.66 -2.32 9.72
N HIS A 6 -11.74 -2.17 8.94
CA HIS A 6 -11.68 -1.68 7.58
C HIS A 6 -11.16 -0.23 7.55
N ARG A 7 -11.66 0.65 8.43
CA ARG A 7 -11.17 2.04 8.49
C ARG A 7 -9.69 2.11 8.84
N ASP A 8 -9.23 1.31 9.79
CA ASP A 8 -7.82 1.26 10.20
C ASP A 8 -6.91 0.74 9.08
N ASN A 9 -7.31 -0.35 8.43
CA ASN A 9 -6.55 -0.89 7.30
C ASN A 9 -6.51 0.10 6.14
N ALA A 10 -7.61 0.80 5.84
CA ALA A 10 -7.65 1.82 4.81
C ALA A 10 -6.74 3.01 5.16
N ALA A 11 -6.71 3.45 6.42
CA ALA A 11 -5.80 4.51 6.87
C ALA A 11 -4.33 4.10 6.72
N ARG A 12 -4.00 2.85 7.09
CA ARG A 12 -2.64 2.30 6.90
C ARG A 12 -2.23 2.24 5.44
N VAL A 13 -3.10 1.79 4.53
CA VAL A 13 -2.79 1.79 3.09
C VAL A 13 -2.58 3.20 2.55
N ARG A 14 -3.39 4.18 2.97
CA ARG A 14 -3.18 5.59 2.60
C ARG A 14 -1.84 6.13 3.09
N LYS A 15 -1.42 5.75 4.29
CA LYS A 15 -0.11 6.11 4.82
C LYS A 15 1.02 5.54 3.95
N ILE A 16 0.94 4.26 3.58
CA ILE A 16 1.91 3.63 2.66
C ILE A 16 1.97 4.37 1.31
N LEU A 17 0.82 4.73 0.72
CA LEU A 17 0.77 5.49 -0.52
C LEU A 17 1.46 6.86 -0.40
N THR A 18 1.21 7.58 0.69
CA THR A 18 1.83 8.89 0.94
C THR A 18 3.34 8.76 1.10
N THR A 19 3.79 7.80 1.90
CA THR A 19 5.23 7.51 2.05
C THR A 19 5.88 7.14 0.72
N LEU A 20 5.19 6.37 -0.14
CA LEU A 20 5.71 6.03 -1.46
C LEU A 20 5.84 7.23 -2.39
N GLU A 21 4.89 8.17 -2.33
CA GLU A 21 4.94 9.42 -3.09
C GLU A 21 6.11 10.30 -2.65
N ASP A 22 6.28 10.49 -1.34
CA ASP A 22 7.42 11.22 -0.77
C ASP A 22 8.75 10.56 -1.15
N LEU A 23 8.81 9.23 -1.07
CA LEU A 23 9.99 8.45 -1.44
C LEU A 23 10.34 8.52 -2.92
N GLN A 24 9.37 8.70 -3.80
CA GLN A 24 9.63 8.78 -5.23
C GLN A 24 10.58 9.93 -5.55
N VAL A 25 10.43 11.07 -4.87
CA VAL A 25 11.36 12.22 -5.00
C VAL A 25 12.79 11.83 -4.61
N PHE A 26 12.97 11.17 -3.46
CA PHE A 26 14.29 10.72 -3.01
C PHE A 26 14.92 9.67 -3.95
N ILE A 27 14.09 8.80 -4.55
CA ILE A 27 14.55 7.82 -5.55
C ILE A 27 15.03 8.53 -6.81
N ASP A 28 14.25 9.50 -7.31
CA ASP A 28 14.57 10.24 -8.54
C ASP A 28 15.86 11.07 -8.39
N LEU A 29 16.15 11.55 -7.18
CA LEU A 29 17.39 12.25 -6.82
C LEU A 29 18.57 11.30 -6.51
N GLY A 30 18.33 9.98 -6.43
CA GLY A 30 19.35 8.98 -6.08
C GLY A 30 19.76 8.98 -4.60
N GLU A 31 18.97 9.61 -3.74
CA GLU A 31 19.26 9.76 -2.30
C GLU A 31 18.68 8.63 -1.45
N TYR A 32 17.76 7.82 -2.00
CA TYR A 32 17.15 6.70 -1.28
C TYR A 32 18.18 5.62 -0.92
N ARG A 33 18.21 5.25 0.38
CA ARG A 33 19.03 4.14 0.89
C ARG A 33 18.18 3.21 1.74
N ALA A 34 18.13 1.94 1.34
CA ALA A 34 17.46 0.90 2.12
C ALA A 34 18.12 0.74 3.50
N GLY A 35 17.31 0.51 4.54
CA GLY A 35 17.76 0.28 5.91
C GLY A 35 17.92 1.54 6.78
N GLN A 36 17.73 2.75 6.21
CA GLN A 36 17.79 3.98 7.01
C GLN A 36 16.49 4.28 7.76
N ASN A 37 15.35 3.85 7.22
CA ASN A 37 14.05 4.04 7.83
C ASN A 37 13.16 2.83 7.55
N ALA A 38 12.81 2.11 8.61
CA ALA A 38 11.99 0.90 8.54
C ALA A 38 10.60 1.14 7.91
N GLU A 39 10.03 2.34 8.07
CA GLU A 39 8.75 2.71 7.45
C GLU A 39 8.89 2.86 5.94
N ASN A 40 9.98 3.49 5.50
CA ASN A 40 10.28 3.65 4.08
C ASN A 40 10.56 2.30 3.42
N ASP A 41 11.35 1.45 4.08
CA ASP A 41 11.64 0.10 3.60
C ASP A 41 10.35 -0.74 3.52
N PHE A 42 9.48 -0.65 4.53
CA PHE A 42 8.19 -1.33 4.52
C PHE A 42 7.33 -0.86 3.35
N ALA A 43 7.22 0.46 3.14
CA ALA A 43 6.45 1.03 2.04
C ALA A 43 6.99 0.56 0.67
N MET A 44 8.31 0.58 0.49
CA MET A 44 8.98 0.10 -0.73
C MET A 44 8.77 -1.39 -0.98
N ASN A 45 8.79 -2.21 0.07
CA ASN A 45 8.49 -3.64 -0.02
C ASN A 45 7.01 -3.92 -0.33
N ALA A 46 6.10 -3.08 0.17
CA ALA A 46 4.66 -3.19 -0.08
C ALA A 46 4.27 -2.68 -1.48
N ARG A 47 5.05 -1.78 -2.08
CA ARG A 47 4.78 -1.11 -3.38
C ARG A 47 4.33 -2.08 -4.48
N PRO A 48 5.00 -3.21 -4.77
CA PRO A 48 4.61 -4.08 -5.88
C PRO A 48 3.25 -4.74 -5.62
N LYS A 49 3.02 -5.22 -4.39
CA LYS A 49 1.75 -5.86 -3.99
C LYS A 49 0.60 -4.87 -4.04
N LEU A 50 0.81 -3.67 -3.49
CA LEU A 50 -0.18 -2.61 -3.48
C LEU A 50 -0.53 -2.13 -4.90
N THR A 51 0.48 -1.91 -5.75
CA THR A 51 0.25 -1.49 -7.14
C THR A 51 -0.52 -2.53 -7.94
N ASN A 52 -0.23 -3.82 -7.72
CA ASN A 52 -0.97 -4.89 -8.37
C ASN A 52 -2.41 -4.98 -7.87
N TRP A 53 -2.63 -4.82 -6.56
CA TRP A 53 -3.98 -4.84 -5.99
C TRP A 53 -4.85 -3.65 -6.43
N LEU A 54 -4.25 -2.47 -6.64
CA LEU A 54 -4.95 -1.29 -7.16
C LEU A 54 -5.31 -1.41 -8.64
N LYS A 55 -4.66 -2.32 -9.39
CA LYS A 55 -4.98 -2.59 -10.79
C LYS A 55 -6.04 -3.67 -10.87
N GLN A 56 -7.18 -3.35 -11.47
CA GLN A 56 -8.26 -4.29 -11.67
C GLN A 56 -8.67 -4.29 -13.15
N SER A 57 -8.85 -5.50 -13.71
CA SER A 57 -9.37 -5.63 -15.08
C SER A 57 -10.85 -5.25 -15.13
N VAL A 58 -11.30 -4.70 -16.25
CA VAL A 58 -12.73 -4.32 -16.45
C VAL A 58 -13.69 -5.52 -16.35
N ASN A 59 -13.19 -6.73 -16.62
CA ASN A 59 -13.96 -7.97 -16.55
C ASN A 59 -13.82 -8.68 -15.20
N GLU A 60 -13.00 -8.17 -14.29
CA GLU A 60 -12.73 -8.78 -13.00
C GLU A 60 -13.71 -8.27 -11.96
N LYS A 61 -14.34 -9.20 -11.23
CA LYS A 61 -15.21 -8.89 -10.10
C LYS A 61 -14.49 -9.30 -8.82
N MET A 62 -14.31 -8.34 -7.92
CA MET A 62 -13.75 -8.58 -6.60
C MET A 62 -14.88 -8.40 -5.56
N PRO A 63 -15.33 -9.46 -4.88
CA PRO A 63 -16.24 -9.34 -3.76
C PRO A 63 -15.64 -8.45 -2.65
N MET A 64 -16.50 -7.78 -1.89
CA MET A 64 -16.06 -6.90 -0.80
C MET A 64 -15.24 -7.66 0.25
N SER A 65 -15.63 -8.90 0.58
CA SER A 65 -14.92 -9.75 1.53
C SER A 65 -13.49 -10.08 1.08
N GLU A 66 -13.28 -10.33 -0.22
CA GLU A 66 -11.96 -10.59 -0.80
C GLU A 66 -11.13 -9.30 -0.84
N THR A 67 -11.75 -8.18 -1.21
CA THR A 67 -11.13 -6.84 -1.21
C THR A 67 -10.57 -6.50 0.18
N LEU A 68 -11.35 -6.72 1.24
CA LEU A 68 -10.93 -6.46 2.63
C LEU A 68 -9.82 -7.40 3.09
N LYS A 69 -9.84 -8.66 2.63
CA LYS A 69 -8.82 -9.65 2.96
C LYS A 69 -7.47 -9.29 2.33
N GLU A 70 -7.48 -8.84 1.08
CA GLU A 70 -6.27 -8.35 0.40
C GLU A 70 -5.77 -7.03 1.01
N LEU A 71 -6.68 -6.12 1.37
CA LEU A 71 -6.33 -4.90 2.11
C LEU A 71 -5.59 -5.22 3.42
N GLU A 72 -6.07 -6.21 4.18
CA GLU A 72 -5.40 -6.67 5.42
C GLU A 72 -4.02 -7.30 5.14
N ARG A 73 -3.85 -8.00 4.01
CA ARG A 73 -2.57 -8.61 3.61
C ARG A 73 -1.51 -7.59 3.22
N ILE A 74 -1.90 -6.42 2.72
CA ILE A 74 -0.97 -5.36 2.33
C ILE A 74 -0.43 -4.61 3.56
N VAL A 75 -1.23 -4.50 4.62
CA VAL A 75 -0.86 -3.76 5.85
C VAL A 75 -0.26 -4.64 6.95
N LYS A 76 -0.14 -5.95 6.70
CA LYS A 76 0.55 -6.93 7.56
C LYS A 76 1.99 -7.11 7.11
#